data_AF-A0A7R8L8B0-F1
#
_entry.id   AF-A0A7R8L8B0-F1
#
_cell.length_a   1.000
_cell.length_b   1.000
_cell.length_c   1.000
_cell.angle_alpha   90.00
_cell.angle_beta   90.00
_cell.angle_gamma   90.00
#
_symmetry.space_group_name_H-M   'P 1'
#
loop_
_entity.id
_entity.type
_entity.pdbx_description
1 polymer ?
#
loop_
_entity_poly.entity_id
_entity_poly.type
_entity_poly.pdbx_seq_one_letter_code
_entity_poly.pdbx_strand_id
1 'polypeptide(L)'
;MSARDRQSRWSMLLPRLLLCWSSITIASFGQEAEGPLLTNPPIIAVFPVEDGPDGVHFRYPVAINDLTVVHPQEKLRTLYVKPELEEKVEEAQHNQEHKEAAYSRKPMPDPLSLTPAERALEKFTRTVWPSKTTFLQALEVLNGSDIRLIYERGERKEVRDEPVSLPAGLLLASIDGRITVLAVQPGQKGERGGFQPGDRIITVQGEPFTGSLEEFLEIYRRANLGRRTGEIPSLRFTVFREGHAEPVAVSLPLPPSLQESLLDFPPAMGHGRSE
;
A
#
# COMPACT_ATOMS: atom_id res chain seq x y z
N MET A 1 34.32 26.76 -75.97
CA MET A 1 35.33 25.72 -76.26
C MET A 1 35.21 24.68 -75.14
N SER A 2 34.46 23.60 -75.33
CA SER A 2 34.86 22.30 -75.94
C SER A 2 35.98 21.62 -75.15
N ALA A 3 36.01 20.33 -74.80
CA ALA A 3 35.08 19.20 -74.69
C ALA A 3 35.97 17.99 -74.30
N ARG A 4 35.43 17.00 -73.55
CA ARG A 4 35.85 15.56 -73.45
C ARG A 4 37.22 15.27 -72.80
N ASP A 5 37.40 14.29 -71.91
CA ASP A 5 37.09 12.84 -71.89
C ASP A 5 36.89 12.39 -70.42
N ARG A 6 36.03 11.47 -69.95
CA ARG A 6 35.47 10.14 -70.33
C ARG A 6 36.42 8.92 -70.24
N GLN A 7 36.35 8.21 -69.10
CA GLN A 7 36.44 6.75 -68.93
C GLN A 7 36.00 6.42 -67.48
N SER A 8 34.76 5.99 -67.19
CA SER A 8 34.14 4.66 -67.38
C SER A 8 34.92 3.49 -66.78
N ARG A 9 34.54 3.07 -65.56
CA ARG A 9 34.60 1.67 -65.13
C ARG A 9 33.40 1.34 -64.24
N TRP A 10 32.80 0.20 -64.55
CA TRP A 10 31.51 -0.30 -64.11
C TRP A 10 31.61 -1.15 -62.84
N SER A 11 30.46 -1.21 -62.14
CA SER A 11 29.94 -2.32 -61.31
C SER A 11 30.74 -2.79 -60.10
N MET A 12 30.16 -2.57 -58.91
CA MET A 12 29.48 -3.64 -58.19
C MET A 12 28.47 -3.07 -57.19
N LEU A 13 27.20 -3.40 -57.40
CA LEU A 13 26.09 -3.23 -56.48
C LEU A 13 26.23 -4.22 -55.33
N LEU A 14 26.20 -3.72 -54.10
CA LEU A 14 25.95 -4.52 -52.89
C LEU A 14 24.89 -3.80 -52.07
N PRO A 15 23.69 -4.36 -51.89
CA PRO A 15 22.70 -3.78 -50.99
C PRO A 15 23.16 -4.07 -49.56
N ARG A 16 23.52 -3.02 -48.82
CA ARG A 16 23.65 -3.09 -47.36
C ARG A 16 22.25 -3.24 -46.77
N LEU A 17 21.87 -4.49 -46.48
CA LEU A 17 20.81 -4.84 -45.55
C LEU A 17 21.17 -4.27 -44.17
N LEU A 18 20.67 -3.09 -43.85
CA LEU A 18 20.58 -2.61 -42.48
C LEU A 18 19.42 -3.35 -41.84
N LEU A 19 19.74 -4.41 -41.11
CA LEU A 19 18.87 -5.02 -40.12
C LEU A 19 18.57 -3.96 -39.05
N CYS A 20 17.46 -3.24 -39.20
CA CYS A 20 16.81 -2.57 -38.08
C CYS A 20 16.36 -3.67 -37.11
N TRP A 21 17.18 -3.93 -36.09
CA TRP A 21 16.70 -4.56 -34.87
C TRP A 21 15.78 -3.56 -34.18
N SER A 22 14.48 -3.68 -34.48
CA SER A 22 13.44 -3.18 -33.61
C SER A 22 13.53 -3.97 -32.31
N SER A 23 14.32 -3.48 -31.36
CA SER A 23 14.17 -3.88 -29.97
C SER A 23 12.78 -3.42 -29.53
N ILE A 24 11.82 -4.34 -29.62
CA ILE A 24 10.56 -4.23 -28.89
C ILE A 24 10.99 -4.21 -27.42
N THR A 25 11.00 -3.01 -26.83
CA THR A 25 11.03 -2.87 -25.39
C THR A 25 9.71 -3.45 -24.90
N ILE A 26 9.73 -4.74 -24.56
CA ILE A 26 8.68 -5.36 -23.78
C ILE A 26 8.65 -4.54 -22.50
N ALA A 27 7.58 -3.78 -22.30
CA ALA A 27 7.30 -3.17 -21.02
C ALA A 27 7.33 -4.31 -20.00
N SER A 28 8.35 -4.32 -19.15
CA SER A 28 8.31 -5.09 -17.92
C SER A 28 7.10 -4.57 -17.17
N PHE A 29 5.98 -5.30 -17.27
CA PHE A 29 4.97 -5.29 -16.23
C PHE A 29 5.74 -5.51 -14.94
N GLY A 30 5.80 -4.45 -14.12
CA GLY A 30 6.46 -4.52 -12.84
C GLY A 30 5.89 -5.72 -12.11
N GLN A 31 6.77 -6.65 -11.71
CA GLN A 31 6.44 -7.52 -10.60
C GLN A 31 5.96 -6.59 -9.49
N GLU A 32 4.69 -6.68 -9.15
CA GLU A 32 4.21 -6.19 -7.86
C GLU A 32 5.16 -6.79 -6.84
N ALA A 33 5.83 -5.92 -6.08
CA ALA A 33 6.73 -6.34 -5.04
C ALA A 33 5.87 -7.12 -4.02
N GLU A 34 5.81 -8.44 -4.17
CA GLU A 34 5.13 -9.35 -3.26
C GLU A 34 5.91 -9.39 -1.95
N GLY A 35 5.65 -8.38 -1.14
CA GLY A 35 6.20 -8.17 0.20
C GLY A 35 5.49 -6.94 0.79
N PRO A 36 4.76 -7.09 1.90
CA PRO A 36 3.72 -6.14 2.33
C PRO A 36 4.21 -4.71 2.59
N LEU A 37 5.49 -4.51 2.92
CA LEU A 37 6.05 -3.22 3.34
C LEU A 37 7.46 -2.96 2.78
N LEU A 38 7.71 -3.37 1.53
CA LEU A 38 8.95 -3.00 0.85
C LEU A 38 8.91 -1.51 0.48
N THR A 39 9.70 -0.69 1.17
CA THR A 39 9.78 0.76 0.96
C THR A 39 11.19 1.20 0.61
N ASN A 40 11.29 2.36 -0.02
CA ASN A 40 12.51 3.14 -0.18
C ASN A 40 12.36 4.47 0.59
N PRO A 41 13.25 4.79 1.55
CA PRO A 41 14.24 3.89 2.15
C PRO A 41 13.55 2.70 2.86
N PRO A 42 14.31 1.63 3.21
CA PRO A 42 13.76 0.49 3.94
C PRO A 42 13.03 0.93 5.20
N ILE A 43 11.84 0.37 5.44
CA ILE A 43 10.94 0.84 6.50
C ILE A 43 11.63 0.87 7.87
N ILE A 44 12.46 -0.13 8.17
CA ILE A 44 13.23 -0.23 9.42
C ILE A 44 14.16 0.95 9.69
N ALA A 45 14.61 1.66 8.65
CA ALA A 45 15.52 2.80 8.78
C ALA A 45 14.79 4.10 9.16
N VAL A 46 13.49 4.19 8.87
CA VAL A 46 12.71 5.43 8.98
C VAL A 46 11.44 5.28 9.81
N PHE A 47 11.08 4.07 10.24
CA PHE A 47 9.92 3.84 11.09
C PHE A 47 10.11 4.59 12.43
N PRO A 48 9.28 5.60 12.74
CA PRO A 48 9.62 6.60 13.73
C PRO A 48 9.22 6.14 15.14
N VAL A 49 9.81 5.03 15.59
CA VAL A 49 9.60 4.46 16.93
C VAL A 49 10.76 4.79 17.88
N GLU A 50 10.48 4.82 19.17
CA GLU A 50 11.44 5.04 20.23
C GLU A 50 11.10 4.23 21.49
N ASP A 51 12.11 4.07 22.36
CA ASP A 51 11.96 3.41 23.65
C ASP A 51 11.34 4.37 24.67
N GLY A 52 10.30 3.91 25.35
CA GLY A 52 9.65 4.58 26.46
C GLY A 52 9.69 3.74 27.75
N PRO A 53 9.27 4.32 28.88
CA PRO A 53 9.28 3.63 30.18
C PRO A 53 8.40 2.38 30.19
N ASP A 54 7.34 2.35 29.38
CA ASP A 54 6.36 1.27 29.32
C ASP A 54 6.46 0.40 28.05
N GLY A 55 7.50 0.56 27.23
CA GLY A 55 7.70 -0.18 25.99
C GLY A 55 7.98 0.73 24.81
N VAL A 56 7.63 0.28 23.60
CA VAL A 56 7.89 1.02 22.35
C VAL A 56 6.68 1.89 22.00
N HIS A 57 6.94 3.13 21.59
CA HIS A 57 5.92 4.07 21.10
C HIS A 57 6.39 4.79 19.84
N PHE A 58 5.47 5.43 19.13
CA PHE A 58 5.84 6.31 18.01
C PHE A 58 6.32 7.67 18.51
N ARG A 59 7.33 8.24 17.87
CA ARG A 59 7.80 9.61 18.15
C ARG A 59 6.80 10.67 17.68
N TYR A 60 6.05 10.38 16.62
CA TYR A 60 5.12 11.29 15.97
C TYR A 60 3.81 10.56 15.65
N PRO A 61 2.69 11.25 15.38
CA PRO A 61 1.52 10.61 14.79
C PRO A 61 1.88 9.97 13.44
N VAL A 62 1.56 8.69 13.25
CA VAL A 62 1.87 7.90 12.04
C VAL A 62 0.61 7.27 11.48
N ALA A 63 0.40 7.40 10.17
CA ALA A 63 -0.65 6.66 9.47
C ALA A 63 -0.19 5.22 9.25
N ILE A 64 -0.87 4.27 9.90
CA ILE A 64 -0.61 2.84 9.72
C ILE A 64 -1.51 2.23 8.64
N ASN A 65 -2.64 2.90 8.35
CA ASN A 65 -3.53 2.62 7.23
C ASN A 65 -4.36 3.86 6.84
N ASP A 66 -5.25 3.70 5.84
CA ASP A 66 -6.10 4.78 5.31
C ASP A 66 -7.05 5.39 6.35
N LEU A 67 -7.29 4.72 7.47
CA LEU A 67 -8.26 5.10 8.50
C LEU A 67 -7.60 5.45 9.84
N THR A 68 -6.45 4.88 10.12
CA THR A 68 -5.89 4.85 11.46
C THR A 68 -4.56 5.59 11.52
N VAL A 69 -4.56 6.62 12.37
CA VAL A 69 -3.34 7.28 12.86
C VAL A 69 -3.07 6.76 14.26
N VAL A 70 -1.83 6.33 14.51
CA VAL A 70 -1.36 5.96 15.85
C VAL A 70 -0.56 7.13 16.40
N HIS A 71 -0.89 7.57 17.61
CA HIS A 71 -0.28 8.73 18.26
C HIS A 71 0.87 8.35 19.21
N PRO A 72 1.77 9.29 19.55
CA PRO A 72 2.89 9.02 20.45
C PRO A 72 2.53 8.51 21.85
N GLN A 73 1.34 8.84 22.34
CA GLN A 73 0.86 8.40 23.65
C GLN A 73 0.33 6.96 23.62
N GLU A 74 0.16 6.37 22.44
CA GLU A 74 -0.37 5.04 22.26
C GLU A 74 0.77 4.01 22.27
N LYS A 75 0.62 2.99 23.11
CA LYS A 75 1.68 2.02 23.38
C LYS A 75 1.62 0.87 22.38
N LEU A 76 2.74 0.59 21.70
CA LEU A 76 2.84 -0.52 20.76
C LEU A 76 3.04 -1.84 21.53
N ARG A 77 2.19 -2.83 21.22
CA ARG A 77 2.23 -4.14 21.87
C ARG A 77 2.97 -5.18 21.04
N THR A 78 2.41 -5.54 19.89
CA THR A 78 2.94 -6.58 19.02
C THR A 78 2.71 -6.26 17.55
N LEU A 79 3.54 -6.83 16.68
CA LEU A 79 3.30 -6.96 15.25
C LEU A 79 3.17 -8.45 14.92
N TYR A 80 2.26 -8.83 14.03
CA TYR A 80 2.14 -10.21 13.56
C TYR A 80 1.57 -10.27 12.16
N VAL A 81 1.76 -11.39 11.46
CA VAL A 81 1.03 -11.70 10.22
C VAL A 81 -0.17 -12.53 10.60
N LYS A 82 -1.38 -12.11 10.21
CA LYS A 82 -2.58 -12.92 10.41
C LYS A 82 -2.43 -14.20 9.58
N PRO A 83 -2.50 -15.39 10.18
CA PRO A 83 -2.45 -16.62 9.39
C PRO A 83 -3.66 -16.65 8.45
N GLU A 84 -3.41 -16.91 7.17
CA GLU A 84 -4.48 -17.29 6.25
C GLU A 84 -5.07 -18.58 6.81
N LEU A 85 -6.29 -18.49 7.34
CA LEU A 85 -7.07 -19.67 7.69
C LEU A 85 -7.47 -20.29 6.35
N GLU A 86 -6.56 -21.05 5.74
CA GLU A 86 -6.94 -22.05 4.75
C GLU A 86 -8.13 -22.82 5.34
N GLU A 87 -9.11 -23.02 4.49
CA GLU A 87 -10.49 -23.48 4.64
C GLU A 87 -10.68 -24.83 5.41
N LYS A 88 -9.86 -25.13 6.42
CA LYS A 88 -10.02 -26.25 7.36
C LYS A 88 -11.13 -26.04 8.39
N VAL A 89 -11.95 -25.01 8.20
CA VAL A 89 -13.23 -24.89 8.90
C VAL A 89 -14.22 -25.94 8.36
N GLU A 90 -14.10 -26.36 7.10
CA GLU A 90 -14.94 -27.43 6.54
C GLU A 90 -14.68 -28.78 7.23
N GLU A 91 -13.42 -29.11 7.54
CA GLU A 91 -13.08 -30.36 8.25
C GLU A 91 -13.56 -30.36 9.71
N ALA A 92 -13.60 -29.19 10.35
CA ALA A 92 -14.13 -29.03 11.71
C ALA A 92 -15.66 -29.05 11.74
N GLN A 93 -16.33 -28.41 10.78
CA GLN A 93 -17.80 -28.43 10.63
C GLN A 93 -18.30 -29.82 10.22
N HIS A 94 -17.61 -30.52 9.33
CA HIS A 94 -17.97 -31.88 8.93
C HIS A 94 -17.86 -32.88 10.10
N ASN A 95 -16.86 -32.72 10.97
CA ASN A 95 -16.76 -33.48 12.22
C ASN A 95 -17.81 -33.10 13.27
N GLN A 96 -18.40 -31.91 13.17
CA GLN A 96 -19.41 -31.41 14.09
C GLN A 96 -20.81 -31.87 13.67
N GLU A 97 -21.13 -31.89 12.37
CA GLU A 97 -22.35 -32.50 11.83
C GLU A 97 -22.46 -34.00 12.15
N HIS A 98 -21.34 -34.72 12.13
CA HIS A 98 -21.30 -36.13 12.56
C HIS A 98 -21.47 -36.32 14.07
N LYS A 99 -21.28 -35.27 14.89
CA LYS A 99 -21.50 -35.29 16.35
C LYS A 99 -22.89 -34.79 16.74
N GLU A 100 -23.54 -33.96 15.94
CA GLU A 100 -24.89 -33.43 16.21
C GLU A 100 -26.01 -34.48 16.05
N ALA A 101 -25.71 -35.63 15.43
CA ALA A 101 -26.62 -36.79 15.42
C ALA A 101 -26.74 -37.52 16.79
N ALA A 102 -25.93 -37.13 17.79
CA ALA A 102 -26.04 -37.64 19.14
C ALA A 102 -25.92 -36.48 20.14
N TYR A 103 -26.83 -36.42 21.12
CA TYR A 103 -26.85 -35.48 22.27
C TYR A 103 -27.58 -34.14 22.07
N SER A 104 -28.90 -34.22 22.26
CA SER A 104 -29.70 -33.11 22.81
C SER A 104 -29.31 -32.85 24.27
N ARG A 105 -28.33 -31.97 24.51
CA ARG A 105 -28.15 -31.24 25.79
C ARG A 105 -27.56 -29.86 25.49
N LYS A 106 -28.07 -28.82 26.17
CA LYS A 106 -27.64 -27.42 26.03
C LYS A 106 -26.10 -27.34 26.10
N PRO A 107 -25.43 -26.70 25.14
CA PRO A 107 -23.98 -26.57 25.17
C PRO A 107 -23.60 -25.62 26.31
N MET A 108 -22.91 -26.16 27.31
CA MET A 108 -22.14 -25.37 28.26
C MET A 108 -20.86 -24.93 27.54
N PRO A 109 -20.44 -23.65 27.58
CA PRO A 109 -19.24 -23.21 26.90
C PRO A 109 -18.03 -23.94 27.48
N ASP A 110 -17.34 -24.73 26.66
CA ASP A 110 -16.12 -25.43 27.05
C ASP A 110 -14.97 -24.40 27.19
N PRO A 111 -14.32 -24.25 28.36
CA PRO A 111 -13.20 -23.33 28.55
C PRO A 111 -11.95 -23.68 27.73
N LEU A 112 -11.94 -24.80 27.00
CA LEU A 112 -10.88 -25.20 26.06
C LEU A 112 -11.26 -25.05 24.58
N SER A 113 -12.43 -24.48 24.28
CA SER A 113 -12.96 -24.34 22.91
C SER A 113 -12.20 -23.37 22.01
N LEU A 114 -11.24 -22.61 22.57
CA LEU A 114 -10.41 -21.72 21.76
C LEU A 114 -9.57 -22.55 20.80
N THR A 115 -9.76 -22.29 19.51
CA THR A 115 -8.94 -22.83 18.43
C THR A 115 -7.46 -22.48 18.66
N PRO A 116 -6.51 -23.24 18.10
CA PRO A 116 -5.09 -22.90 18.17
C PRO A 116 -4.79 -21.46 17.69
N ALA A 117 -5.53 -20.97 16.70
CA ALA A 117 -5.45 -19.61 16.20
C ALA A 117 -5.92 -18.57 17.23
N GLU A 118 -7.04 -18.82 17.91
CA GLU A 118 -7.54 -17.92 18.97
C GLU A 118 -6.60 -17.88 20.19
N ARG A 119 -6.00 -19.01 20.57
CA ARG A 119 -4.98 -19.04 21.64
C ARG A 119 -3.70 -18.30 21.25
N ALA A 120 -3.29 -18.39 19.99
CA ALA A 120 -2.15 -17.64 19.47
C ALA A 120 -2.44 -16.13 19.50
N LEU A 121 -3.64 -15.72 19.08
CA LEU A 121 -4.09 -14.31 19.12
C LEU A 121 -4.12 -13.77 20.55
N GLU A 122 -4.63 -14.54 21.51
CA GLU A 122 -4.62 -14.15 22.93
C GLU A 122 -3.19 -13.94 23.45
N LYS A 123 -2.24 -14.79 23.05
CA LYS A 123 -0.82 -14.63 23.40
C LYS A 123 -0.21 -13.36 22.81
N PHE A 124 -0.55 -13.02 21.56
CA PHE A 124 -0.06 -11.79 20.91
C PHE A 124 -0.54 -10.53 21.63
N THR A 125 -1.82 -10.47 22.03
CA THR A 125 -2.36 -9.30 22.74
C THR A 125 -1.66 -8.99 24.06
N ARG A 126 -0.99 -9.96 24.69
CA ARG A 126 -0.28 -9.79 25.97
C ARG A 126 1.21 -9.45 25.80
N THR A 127 1.75 -9.59 24.60
CA THR A 127 3.16 -9.32 24.34
C THR A 127 3.37 -7.81 24.24
N VAL A 128 4.38 -7.31 24.95
CA VAL A 128 4.86 -5.93 24.83
C VAL A 128 6.31 -6.00 24.39
N TRP A 129 6.67 -5.24 23.37
CA TRP A 129 8.05 -5.21 22.90
C TRP A 129 8.99 -4.63 23.96
N PRO A 130 10.10 -5.34 24.28
CA PRO A 130 11.02 -4.91 25.32
C PRO A 130 11.95 -3.77 24.88
N SER A 131 12.11 -3.57 23.57
CA SER A 131 12.91 -2.49 23.01
C SER A 131 12.54 -2.19 21.56
N LYS A 132 12.88 -0.98 21.10
CA LYS A 132 12.81 -0.51 19.73
C LYS A 132 13.55 -1.46 18.78
N THR A 133 14.75 -1.91 19.16
CA THR A 133 15.55 -2.79 18.31
C THR A 133 14.83 -4.10 18.03
N THR A 134 14.23 -4.71 19.05
CA THR A 134 13.44 -5.94 18.89
C THR A 134 12.20 -5.70 18.02
N PHE A 135 11.53 -4.57 18.20
CA PHE A 135 10.40 -4.18 17.36
C PHE A 135 10.79 -4.09 15.88
N LEU A 136 11.88 -3.37 15.57
CA LEU A 136 12.32 -3.18 14.18
C LEU A 136 12.82 -4.48 13.54
N GLN A 137 13.49 -5.34 14.30
CA GLN A 137 13.88 -6.67 13.84
C GLN A 137 12.66 -7.55 13.53
N ALA A 138 11.62 -7.49 14.36
CA ALA A 138 10.39 -8.20 14.06
C ALA A 138 9.72 -7.67 12.79
N LEU A 139 9.66 -6.35 12.62
CA LEU A 139 9.14 -5.72 11.40
C LEU A 139 9.93 -6.13 10.14
N GLU A 140 11.25 -6.33 10.24
CA GLU A 140 12.10 -6.79 9.13
C GLU A 140 11.80 -8.23 8.70
N VAL A 141 11.54 -9.10 9.68
CA VAL A 141 11.33 -10.54 9.43
C VAL A 141 9.91 -10.85 8.97
N LEU A 142 8.94 -10.01 9.32
CA LEU A 142 7.53 -10.23 8.99
C LEU A 142 7.29 -10.01 7.50
N ASN A 143 7.10 -11.12 6.79
CA ASN A 143 6.67 -11.17 5.40
C ASN A 143 5.28 -11.82 5.34
N GLY A 144 4.29 -11.12 4.77
CA GLY A 144 2.94 -11.65 4.60
C GLY A 144 1.93 -10.56 4.24
N SER A 145 0.88 -10.90 3.50
CA SER A 145 -0.10 -9.95 2.96
C SER A 145 -0.90 -9.18 4.02
N ASP A 146 -1.11 -9.74 5.21
CA ASP A 146 -1.89 -9.14 6.32
C ASP A 146 -1.03 -8.97 7.59
N ILE A 147 -0.07 -8.02 7.53
CA ILE A 147 0.63 -7.54 8.72
C ILE A 147 -0.34 -6.72 9.57
N ARG A 148 -0.38 -7.00 10.86
CA ARG A 148 -1.23 -6.32 11.84
C ARG A 148 -0.43 -5.77 13.00
N LEU A 149 -0.83 -4.59 13.47
CA LEU A 149 -0.27 -3.89 14.62
C LEU A 149 -1.28 -3.86 15.74
N ILE A 150 -0.87 -4.34 16.91
CA ILE A 150 -1.63 -4.20 18.15
C ILE A 150 -1.06 -3.05 18.97
N TYR A 151 -1.93 -2.15 19.42
CA TYR A 151 -1.56 -1.03 20.28
C TYR A 151 -2.63 -0.73 21.33
N GLU A 152 -2.24 -0.05 22.41
CA GLU A 152 -3.14 0.41 23.46
C GLU A 152 -3.51 1.88 23.24
N ARG A 153 -4.81 2.17 23.31
CA ARG A 153 -5.36 3.51 23.17
C ARG A 153 -6.04 4.00 24.44
N GLY A 154 -5.68 5.23 24.83
CA GLY A 154 -6.32 5.98 25.91
C GLY A 154 -6.11 5.40 27.31
N GLU A 155 -6.67 6.08 28.31
CA GLU A 155 -6.51 5.73 29.73
C GLU A 155 -7.11 4.37 30.10
N ARG A 156 -8.14 3.94 29.36
CA ARG A 156 -8.81 2.64 29.55
C ARG A 156 -8.02 1.45 29.00
N LYS A 157 -6.83 1.69 28.42
CA LYS A 157 -5.96 0.66 27.81
C LYS A 157 -6.74 -0.20 26.81
N GLU A 158 -7.53 0.45 25.96
CA GLU A 158 -8.28 -0.25 24.92
C GLU A 158 -7.30 -0.82 23.91
N VAL A 159 -7.32 -2.14 23.73
CA VAL A 159 -6.44 -2.81 22.78
C VAL A 159 -7.06 -2.73 21.39
N ARG A 160 -6.32 -2.17 20.44
CA ARG A 160 -6.67 -2.10 19.02
C ARG A 160 -5.81 -3.07 18.24
N ASP A 161 -6.40 -3.69 17.23
CA ASP A 161 -5.73 -4.60 16.31
C ASP A 161 -6.06 -4.16 14.88
N GLU A 162 -5.08 -3.57 14.21
CA GLU A 162 -5.27 -2.85 12.95
C GLU A 162 -4.32 -3.39 11.87
N PRO A 163 -4.78 -3.56 10.62
CA PRO A 163 -3.89 -3.92 9.53
C PRO A 163 -2.92 -2.76 9.23
N VAL A 164 -1.69 -3.11 8.87
CA VAL A 164 -0.67 -2.17 8.42
C VAL A 164 -0.65 -2.18 6.89
N SER A 165 -1.09 -1.08 6.30
CA SER A 165 -1.17 -0.90 4.84
C SER A 165 -0.91 0.57 4.52
N LEU A 166 0.17 0.89 3.81
CA LEU A 166 0.58 2.28 3.66
C LEU A 166 -0.37 3.05 2.72
N PRO A 167 -0.96 4.19 3.14
CA PRO A 167 -1.86 4.96 2.28
C PRO A 167 -1.20 5.39 0.98
N ALA A 168 -1.77 4.95 -0.15
CA ALA A 168 -1.17 5.14 -1.47
C ALA A 168 0.29 4.63 -1.59
N GLY A 169 0.73 3.72 -0.73
CA GLY A 169 2.11 3.27 -0.63
C GLY A 169 3.06 4.28 0.03
N LEU A 170 2.54 5.22 0.83
CA LEU A 170 3.33 6.23 1.53
C LEU A 170 3.34 5.96 3.04
N LEU A 171 4.52 5.89 3.64
CA LEU A 171 4.64 5.96 5.10
C LEU A 171 4.58 7.44 5.51
N LEU A 172 3.47 7.83 6.12
CA LEU A 172 3.17 9.22 6.48
C LEU A 172 3.27 9.44 7.99
N ALA A 173 3.90 10.56 8.38
CA ALA A 173 3.93 11.02 9.76
C ALA A 173 3.67 12.52 9.86
N SER A 174 3.13 12.97 11.00
CA SER A 174 2.99 14.39 11.32
C SER A 174 4.19 14.88 12.12
N ILE A 175 5.14 15.54 11.46
CA ILE A 175 6.37 16.05 12.06
C ILE A 175 6.29 17.58 12.07
N ASP A 176 6.43 18.18 13.25
CA ASP A 176 6.37 19.64 13.45
C ASP A 176 5.10 20.28 12.83
N GLY A 177 3.97 19.58 12.92
CA GLY A 177 2.68 20.05 12.37
C GLY A 177 2.58 19.94 10.84
N ARG A 178 3.50 19.23 10.18
CA ARG A 178 3.46 18.98 8.73
C ARG A 178 3.47 17.49 8.42
N ILE A 179 2.67 17.13 7.42
CA ILE A 179 2.65 15.76 6.92
C ILE A 179 3.91 15.53 6.09
N THR A 180 4.71 14.57 6.53
CA THR A 180 5.99 14.20 5.96
C THR A 180 5.94 12.78 5.44
N VAL A 181 6.43 12.56 4.22
CA VAL A 181 6.63 11.25 3.63
C VAL A 181 7.94 10.68 4.15
N LEU A 182 7.89 9.63 4.95
CA LEU A 182 9.08 8.98 5.51
C LEU A 182 9.66 7.94 4.56
N ALA A 183 8.78 7.21 3.87
CA ALA A 183 9.15 6.16 2.93
C ALA A 183 8.08 6.02 1.85
N VAL A 184 8.49 5.48 0.70
CA VAL A 184 7.61 5.25 -0.45
C VAL A 184 7.74 3.79 -0.90
N GLN A 185 6.62 3.11 -1.15
CA GLN A 185 6.61 1.78 -1.75
C GLN A 185 6.81 1.87 -3.27
N PRO A 186 7.85 1.21 -3.82
CA PRO A 186 8.08 1.18 -5.26
C PRO A 186 6.89 0.61 -6.03
N GLY A 187 6.60 1.19 -7.19
CA GLY A 187 5.51 0.80 -8.08
C GLY A 187 4.11 1.18 -7.59
N GLN A 188 3.94 1.74 -6.39
CA GLN A 188 2.64 2.12 -5.83
C GLN A 188 2.19 3.53 -6.25
N LYS A 189 0.93 3.88 -5.94
CA LYS A 189 0.29 5.15 -6.34
C LYS A 189 1.10 6.39 -5.95
N GLY A 190 1.70 6.38 -4.77
CA GLY A 190 2.54 7.45 -4.23
C GLY A 190 3.78 7.71 -5.08
N GLU A 191 4.54 6.66 -5.39
CA GLU A 191 5.72 6.77 -6.27
C GLU A 191 5.33 7.23 -7.68
N ARG A 192 4.30 6.60 -8.28
CA ARG A 192 3.78 6.99 -9.60
C ARG A 192 3.31 8.44 -9.62
N GLY A 193 2.88 8.95 -8.47
CA GLY A 193 2.47 10.32 -8.28
C GLY A 193 3.61 11.32 -8.09
N GLY A 194 4.85 10.86 -8.03
CA GLY A 194 6.06 11.68 -7.90
C GLY A 194 6.47 11.98 -6.47
N PHE A 195 5.84 11.37 -5.46
CA PHE A 195 6.27 11.50 -4.07
C PHE A 195 7.61 10.84 -3.85
N GLN A 196 8.42 11.46 -2.98
CA GLN A 196 9.72 10.99 -2.57
C GLN A 196 9.84 11.02 -1.04
N PRO A 197 10.70 10.17 -0.46
CA PRO A 197 11.06 10.27 0.96
C PRO A 197 11.59 11.68 1.29
N GLY A 198 11.15 12.21 2.43
CA GLY A 198 11.46 13.56 2.89
C GLY A 198 10.50 14.65 2.40
N ASP A 199 9.61 14.35 1.45
CA ASP A 199 8.61 15.33 0.99
C ASP A 199 7.71 15.79 2.14
N ARG A 200 7.54 17.11 2.27
CA ARG A 200 6.64 17.73 3.24
C ARG A 200 5.48 18.38 2.51
N ILE A 201 4.26 17.93 2.79
CA ILE A 201 3.06 18.43 2.12
C ILE A 201 2.79 19.87 2.58
N ILE A 202 2.65 20.78 1.63
CA ILE A 202 2.35 22.20 1.89
C ILE A 202 0.98 22.61 1.38
N THR A 203 0.50 22.02 0.29
CA THR A 203 -0.83 22.27 -0.26
C THR A 203 -1.51 20.99 -0.70
N VAL A 204 -2.84 20.99 -0.63
CA VAL A 204 -3.72 19.93 -1.14
C VAL A 204 -4.74 20.60 -2.05
N GLN A 205 -4.83 20.15 -3.30
CA GLN A 205 -5.65 20.77 -4.36
C GLN A 205 -5.41 22.26 -4.59
N GLY A 206 -4.18 22.73 -4.32
CA GLY A 206 -3.79 24.13 -4.49
C GLY A 206 -4.05 25.01 -3.26
N GLU A 207 -4.76 24.50 -2.25
CA GLU A 207 -5.00 25.21 -1.00
C GLU A 207 -3.92 24.86 0.04
N PRO A 208 -3.38 25.84 0.80
CA PRO A 208 -2.48 25.55 1.93
C PRO A 208 -3.11 24.56 2.90
N PHE A 209 -2.36 23.53 3.27
CA PHE A 209 -2.81 22.53 4.21
C PHE A 209 -2.04 22.65 5.52
N THR A 210 -2.75 22.99 6.59
CA THR A 210 -2.24 23.10 7.97
C THR A 210 -2.99 22.17 8.94
N GLY A 211 -3.71 21.20 8.37
CA GLY A 211 -4.55 20.27 9.12
C GLY A 211 -3.78 19.11 9.75
N SER A 212 -4.50 18.26 10.45
CA SER A 212 -3.93 17.05 11.08
C SER A 212 -3.72 15.91 10.06
N LEU A 213 -3.02 14.86 10.47
CA LEU A 213 -2.83 13.67 9.63
C LEU A 213 -4.16 12.95 9.39
N GLU A 214 -5.07 12.94 10.38
CA GLU A 214 -6.42 12.40 10.26
C GLU A 214 -7.26 13.16 9.23
N GLU A 215 -7.20 14.50 9.25
CA GLU A 215 -7.89 15.34 8.28
C GLU A 215 -7.38 15.10 6.86
N PHE A 216 -6.07 14.89 6.70
CA PHE A 216 -5.48 14.51 5.41
C PHE A 216 -5.97 13.15 4.92
N LEU A 217 -6.00 12.14 5.80
CA LEU A 217 -6.52 10.82 5.45
C LEU A 217 -8.01 10.89 5.06
N GLU A 218 -8.81 11.71 5.73
CA GLU A 218 -10.20 11.96 5.33
C GLU A 218 -10.31 12.54 3.92
N ILE A 219 -9.50 13.55 3.58
CA ILE A 219 -9.46 14.13 2.22
C ILE A 219 -9.08 13.05 1.20
N TYR A 220 -8.04 12.27 1.49
CA TYR A 220 -7.59 11.18 0.62
C TYR A 220 -8.68 10.13 0.41
N ARG A 221 -9.32 9.65 1.49
CA ARG A 221 -10.41 8.66 1.40
C ARG A 221 -11.61 9.17 0.63
N ARG A 222 -12.02 10.42 0.87
CA ARG A 222 -13.15 11.03 0.15
C ARG A 222 -12.86 11.09 -1.34
N ALA A 223 -11.64 11.46 -1.72
CA ALA A 223 -11.19 11.45 -3.11
C ALA A 223 -11.14 10.03 -3.70
N ASN A 224 -10.87 9.00 -2.88
CA ASN A 224 -10.78 7.61 -3.29
C ASN A 224 -12.16 6.90 -3.39
N LEU A 225 -13.16 7.32 -2.59
CA LEU A 225 -14.48 6.68 -2.49
C LEU A 225 -15.55 7.28 -3.42
N GLY A 226 -15.46 8.56 -3.76
CA GLY A 226 -16.51 9.29 -4.45
C GLY A 226 -16.02 9.84 -5.77
N ARG A 227 -16.16 9.07 -6.85
CA ARG A 227 -16.13 9.62 -8.21
C ARG A 227 -17.50 9.55 -8.85
N ARG A 228 -18.11 10.72 -9.10
CA ARG A 228 -19.12 10.87 -10.14
C ARG A 228 -18.41 11.09 -11.48
N THR A 229 -19.01 10.63 -12.59
CA THR A 229 -18.46 10.82 -13.94
C THR A 229 -18.09 12.30 -14.16
N GLY A 230 -16.82 12.58 -14.50
CA GLY A 230 -16.29 13.93 -14.74
C GLY A 230 -15.44 14.58 -13.63
N GLU A 231 -15.24 13.92 -12.48
CA GLU A 231 -14.39 14.44 -11.39
C GLU A 231 -12.88 14.19 -11.60
N ILE A 232 -12.07 15.03 -10.93
CA ILE A 232 -10.62 15.19 -11.13
C ILE A 232 -9.88 13.84 -11.12
N PRO A 233 -9.06 13.51 -12.15
CA PRO A 233 -8.32 12.24 -12.28
C PRO A 233 -7.35 11.92 -11.15
N SER A 234 -6.90 12.94 -10.44
CA SER A 234 -5.86 12.86 -9.43
C SER A 234 -6.04 13.89 -8.32
N LEU A 235 -5.54 13.57 -7.13
CA LEU A 235 -5.40 14.52 -6.04
C LEU A 235 -4.06 15.24 -6.20
N ARG A 236 -4.08 16.56 -6.42
CA ARG A 236 -2.85 17.35 -6.63
C ARG A 236 -2.31 17.89 -5.32
N PHE A 237 -0.99 17.96 -5.23
CA PHE A 237 -0.27 18.48 -4.07
C PHE A 237 0.87 19.35 -4.52
N THR A 238 1.30 20.23 -3.61
CA THR A 238 2.63 20.81 -3.65
C THR A 238 3.37 20.39 -2.40
N VAL A 239 4.63 20.03 -2.56
CA VAL A 239 5.51 19.57 -1.47
C VAL A 239 6.75 20.42 -1.39
N PHE A 240 7.26 20.61 -0.19
CA PHE A 240 8.64 21.04 0.02
C PHE A 240 9.54 19.81 -0.05
N ARG A 241 10.55 19.86 -0.92
CA ARG A 241 11.54 18.81 -1.09
C ARG A 241 12.93 19.35 -0.79
N GLU A 242 13.67 18.66 0.05
CA GLU A 242 15.04 19.05 0.39
C GLU A 242 15.92 19.09 -0.87
N GLY A 243 16.78 20.11 -0.96
CA GLY A 243 17.60 20.34 -2.15
C GLY A 243 16.91 21.08 -3.30
N HIS A 244 15.59 21.31 -3.23
CA HIS A 244 14.85 22.14 -4.18
C HIS A 244 14.53 23.50 -3.56
N ALA A 245 14.86 24.59 -4.30
CA ALA A 245 14.58 25.96 -3.84
C ALA A 245 13.08 26.31 -3.91
N GLU A 246 12.38 25.73 -4.89
CA GLU A 246 10.94 25.95 -5.09
C GLU A 246 10.14 24.68 -4.74
N PRO A 247 8.89 24.85 -4.26
CA PRO A 247 8.00 23.72 -4.03
C PRO A 247 7.71 22.90 -5.29
N VAL A 248 7.62 21.58 -5.14
CA VAL A 248 7.44 20.62 -6.25
C VAL A 248 5.98 20.18 -6.32
N ALA A 249 5.40 20.19 -7.52
CA ALA A 249 4.06 19.65 -7.76
C ALA A 249 4.10 18.13 -7.91
N VAL A 250 3.23 17.43 -7.17
CA VAL A 250 3.05 15.96 -7.23
C VAL A 250 1.55 15.64 -7.26
N SER A 251 1.17 14.44 -7.68
CA SER A 251 -0.25 14.08 -7.81
C SER A 251 -0.53 12.61 -7.56
N LEU A 252 -1.48 12.28 -6.68
CA LEU A 252 -1.91 10.90 -6.49
C LEU A 252 -2.97 10.51 -7.54
N PRO A 253 -2.73 9.46 -8.37
CA PRO A 253 -3.76 8.94 -9.24
C PRO A 253 -4.87 8.30 -8.41
N LEU A 254 -6.11 8.71 -8.67
CA LEU A 254 -7.30 8.14 -8.03
C LEU A 254 -7.81 6.96 -8.89
N PRO A 255 -8.47 5.93 -8.31
CA PRO A 255 -9.03 4.83 -9.09
C PRO A 255 -10.09 5.33 -10.10
N PRO A 256 -10.33 4.60 -11.21
CA PRO A 256 -11.37 4.96 -12.18
C PRO A 256 -12.76 4.92 -11.53
N SER A 257 -13.72 5.66 -12.09
CA SER A 257 -15.09 5.64 -11.58
C SER A 257 -15.77 4.30 -11.91
N LEU A 258 -16.59 3.77 -10.99
CA LEU A 258 -17.30 2.50 -11.18
C LEU A 258 -18.28 2.53 -12.37
N GLN A 259 -18.68 3.72 -12.84
CA GLN A 259 -19.64 3.90 -13.93
C GLN A 259 -19.04 3.56 -15.31
N GLU A 260 -17.74 3.77 -15.50
CA GLU A 260 -17.06 3.43 -16.76
C GLU A 260 -16.75 1.91 -16.85
N SER A 261 -16.48 1.25 -15.71
CA SER A 261 -16.01 -0.14 -15.72
C SER A 261 -17.12 -1.20 -15.85
N LEU A 262 -18.39 -0.85 -15.67
CA LEU A 262 -19.52 -1.82 -15.67
C LEU A 262 -20.44 -1.75 -16.90
N LEU A 263 -20.31 -0.72 -17.76
CA LEU A 263 -21.26 -0.47 -18.86
C LEU A 263 -20.65 -0.52 -20.27
N ASP A 264 -19.35 -0.77 -20.41
CA ASP A 264 -18.68 -0.89 -21.71
C ASP A 264 -18.76 -2.32 -22.30
N PHE A 265 -19.95 -2.93 -22.24
CA PHE A 265 -20.27 -4.04 -23.13
C PHE A 265 -20.86 -3.45 -24.41
N PRO A 266 -20.13 -3.36 -25.53
CA PRO A 266 -20.77 -3.03 -26.79
C PRO A 266 -21.79 -4.15 -27.09
N PRO A 267 -23.08 -3.84 -27.31
CA PRO A 267 -23.99 -4.82 -27.88
C PRO A 267 -23.53 -5.06 -29.31
N ALA A 268 -22.68 -6.07 -29.51
CA ALA A 268 -22.48 -6.65 -30.83
C ALA A 268 -23.82 -7.28 -31.23
N MET A 269 -24.64 -6.46 -31.89
CA MET A 269 -25.86 -6.87 -32.53
C MET A 269 -25.55 -8.04 -33.47
N GLY A 270 -26.01 -9.23 -33.08
CA GLY A 270 -26.13 -10.37 -33.97
C GLY A 270 -27.14 -10.04 -35.05
N HIS A 271 -26.68 -9.44 -36.16
CA HIS A 271 -27.41 -9.50 -37.41
C HIS A 271 -27.28 -10.93 -37.97
N GLY A 272 -28.20 -11.79 -37.53
CA GLY A 272 -28.53 -13.01 -38.26
C GLY A 272 -29.05 -12.62 -39.63
N ARG A 273 -28.18 -12.70 -40.64
CA ARG A 273 -28.60 -12.83 -42.03
C ARG A 273 -29.13 -14.25 -42.18
N SER A 274 -30.44 -14.36 -42.38
CA SER A 274 -31.05 -15.54 -42.99
C SER A 274 -30.76 -15.49 -44.49
N GLU A 275 -30.00 -16.45 -44.99
CA GLU A 275 -30.09 -16.93 -46.37
C GLU A 275 -30.88 -18.25 -46.38
#